data_AF-A0A151JBA4-F1
#
_entry.id   AF-A0A151JBA4-F1
#
_cell.length_a   1.000
_cell.length_b   1.000
_cell.length_c   1.000
_cell.angle_alpha   90.00
_cell.angle_beta   90.00
_cell.angle_gamma   90.00
#
_symmetry.space_group_name_H-M   'P 1'
#
loop_
_entity.id
_entity.type
_entity.pdbx_description
1 polymer ?
#
loop_
_entity_poly.entity_id
_entity_poly.type
_entity_poly.pdbx_seq_one_letter_code
_entity_poly.pdbx_strand_id
1 'polypeptide(L)'
;MWKTFTLNGSYKWIDELPRLLSDYNHRKHRTIGMRPIHVTSTVAKRLLSTVYSHVKIVAPTRFKIGDPVRISKFKTIFEKGYTPNWSTEIFYIVKTQRTNPATYLLKDYQGKPIAGGFYEHELQRVSNPDVYLVEKILRKRGNKVYVKWLGMDNSHNSWIDKTDVL
;
A
#
# COMPACT_ATOMS: atom_id res chain seq x y z
N MET A 1 -26.07 -18.80 -0.12
CA MET A 1 -24.91 -19.64 0.22
C MET A 1 -24.83 -19.91 1.73
N TRP A 2 -24.55 -18.95 2.61
CA TRP A 2 -24.52 -19.27 4.06
C TRP A 2 -25.86 -19.80 4.61
N LYS A 3 -26.98 -19.19 4.21
CA LYS A 3 -28.31 -19.68 4.55
C LYS A 3 -28.58 -21.12 4.09
N THR A 4 -28.09 -21.49 2.89
CA THR A 4 -28.28 -22.84 2.34
C THR A 4 -27.40 -23.87 3.06
N PHE A 5 -26.18 -23.50 3.47
CA PHE A 5 -25.33 -24.37 4.29
C PHE A 5 -25.91 -24.64 5.67
N THR A 6 -26.48 -23.63 6.32
CA THR A 6 -27.14 -23.80 7.62
C THR A 6 -28.38 -24.70 7.52
N LEU A 7 -29.18 -24.56 6.46
CA LEU A 7 -30.39 -25.38 6.27
C LEU A 7 -30.07 -26.84 5.92
N ASN A 8 -29.03 -27.08 5.12
CA ASN A 8 -28.67 -28.42 4.66
C ASN A 8 -27.73 -29.16 5.61
N GLY A 9 -27.20 -28.48 6.65
CA GLY A 9 -26.21 -29.06 7.58
C GLY A 9 -24.90 -29.48 6.91
N SER A 10 -24.60 -28.93 5.74
CA SER A 10 -23.49 -29.36 4.88
C SER A 10 -22.87 -28.18 4.15
N TYR A 11 -21.54 -28.17 4.06
CA TYR A 11 -20.76 -27.18 3.31
C TYR A 11 -20.46 -27.60 1.86
N LYS A 12 -21.11 -28.66 1.37
CA LYS A 12 -21.01 -29.07 -0.03
C LYS A 12 -21.66 -28.02 -0.93
N TRP A 13 -20.83 -27.16 -1.51
CA TRP A 13 -21.28 -26.00 -2.29
C TRP A 13 -21.43 -26.29 -3.78
N ILE A 14 -20.81 -27.37 -4.27
CA ILE A 14 -20.82 -27.75 -5.69
C ILE A 14 -22.26 -27.98 -6.17
N ASP A 15 -23.06 -28.72 -5.39
CA ASP A 15 -24.43 -29.07 -5.75
C ASP A 15 -25.39 -27.86 -5.71
N GLU A 16 -25.08 -26.86 -4.87
CA GLU A 16 -25.84 -25.62 -4.74
C GLU A 16 -25.45 -24.55 -5.77
N LEU A 17 -24.29 -24.71 -6.44
CA LEU A 17 -23.75 -23.73 -7.37
C LEU A 17 -24.69 -23.44 -8.55
N PRO A 18 -25.32 -24.44 -9.22
CA PRO A 18 -26.22 -24.18 -10.35
C PRO A 18 -27.41 -23.31 -9.95
N ARG A 19 -27.99 -23.59 -8.78
CA ARG A 19 -29.10 -22.80 -8.23
C ARG A 19 -28.65 -21.37 -7.95
N LEU A 20 -27.52 -21.17 -7.29
CA LEU A 20 -27.00 -19.83 -6.96
C LEU A 20 -26.69 -19.00 -8.21
N LEU A 21 -26.09 -19.62 -9.23
CA LEU A 21 -25.81 -18.98 -10.50
C LEU A 21 -27.09 -18.55 -11.21
N SER A 22 -28.11 -19.42 -11.22
CA SER A 22 -29.43 -19.10 -11.76
C SER A 22 -30.07 -17.92 -11.02
N ASP A 23 -30.11 -17.96 -9.69
CA ASP A 23 -30.66 -16.89 -8.86
C ASP A 23 -29.94 -15.56 -9.10
N TYR A 24 -28.61 -15.58 -9.21
CA TYR A 24 -27.80 -14.39 -9.46
C TYR A 24 -28.09 -13.77 -10.83
N ASN A 25 -28.14 -14.61 -11.88
CA ASN A 25 -28.31 -14.18 -13.26
C ASN A 25 -29.74 -13.70 -13.57
N HIS A 26 -30.75 -14.22 -12.88
CA HIS A 26 -32.16 -13.85 -13.07
C HIS A 26 -32.67 -12.79 -12.08
N ARG A 27 -31.90 -12.46 -11.05
CA ARG A 27 -32.27 -11.36 -10.13
C ARG A 27 -31.94 -10.02 -10.76
N LYS A 28 -32.82 -9.03 -10.57
CA LYS A 28 -32.53 -7.63 -10.93
C LYS A 28 -31.51 -7.06 -9.94
N HIS A 29 -30.38 -6.56 -10.44
CA HIS A 29 -29.34 -5.96 -9.60
C HIS A 29 -29.53 -4.45 -9.48
N ARG A 30 -29.33 -3.89 -8.29
CA ARG A 30 -29.55 -2.46 -8.00
C ARG A 30 -28.66 -1.54 -8.85
N THR A 31 -27.38 -1.88 -8.98
CA THR A 31 -26.37 -1.04 -9.66
C THR A 31 -26.63 -0.88 -11.15
N ILE A 32 -26.98 -1.97 -11.85
CA ILE A 32 -27.25 -1.96 -13.29
C ILE A 32 -28.74 -1.78 -13.62
N GLY A 33 -29.62 -1.92 -12.63
CA GLY A 33 -31.07 -1.81 -12.81
C GLY A 33 -31.68 -2.91 -13.68
N MET A 34 -30.98 -4.01 -13.97
CA MET A 34 -31.46 -5.13 -14.78
C MET A 34 -30.91 -6.47 -14.32
N ARG A 35 -31.37 -7.55 -14.96
CA ARG A 35 -30.89 -8.92 -14.71
C ARG A 35 -29.59 -9.14 -15.50
N PRO A 36 -28.53 -9.73 -14.90
CA PRO A 36 -27.29 -10.01 -15.61
C PRO A 36 -27.49 -10.79 -16.92
N ILE A 37 -28.43 -11.74 -16.95
CA ILE A 37 -28.72 -12.54 -18.16
C ILE A 37 -29.26 -11.72 -19.33
N HIS A 38 -29.80 -10.52 -19.08
CA HIS A 38 -30.33 -9.64 -20.14
C HIS A 38 -29.30 -8.60 -20.60
N VAL A 39 -28.06 -8.65 -20.13
CA VAL A 39 -27.00 -7.71 -20.53
C VAL A 39 -26.44 -8.12 -21.89
N THR A 40 -26.74 -7.33 -22.92
CA THR A 40 -26.15 -7.47 -24.26
C THR A 40 -24.95 -6.53 -24.44
N SER A 41 -24.11 -6.79 -25.45
CA SER A 41 -22.95 -5.94 -25.78
C SER A 41 -23.34 -4.49 -26.07
N THR A 42 -24.50 -4.28 -26.70
CA THR A 42 -25.04 -2.94 -27.02
C THR A 42 -25.44 -2.17 -25.76
N VAL A 43 -26.06 -2.84 -24.79
CA VAL A 43 -26.52 -2.23 -23.54
C VAL A 43 -25.36 -2.05 -22.54
N ALA A 44 -24.36 -2.93 -22.58
CA ALA A 44 -23.21 -2.93 -21.68
C ALA A 44 -22.47 -1.57 -21.67
N LYS A 45 -22.25 -0.96 -22.83
CA LYS A 45 -21.55 0.33 -22.92
C LYS A 45 -22.29 1.45 -22.16
N ARG A 46 -23.62 1.52 -22.31
CA ARG A 46 -24.48 2.48 -21.60
C ARG A 46 -24.52 2.20 -20.10
N LEU A 47 -24.55 0.93 -19.70
CA LEU A 47 -24.51 0.57 -18.28
C LEU A 47 -23.19 0.98 -17.64
N LEU A 48 -22.06 0.69 -18.29
CA LEU A 48 -20.74 1.06 -17.78
C LEU A 48 -20.61 2.58 -17.62
N SER A 49 -21.03 3.37 -18.60
CA SER A 49 -21.00 4.83 -18.49
C SER A 49 -21.87 5.33 -17.32
N THR A 50 -23.02 4.69 -17.08
CA THR A 50 -23.94 5.06 -15.99
C THR A 50 -23.36 4.69 -14.62
N VAL A 51 -22.86 3.45 -14.47
CA VAL A 51 -22.32 2.93 -13.20
C VAL A 51 -21.08 3.73 -12.77
N TYR A 52 -20.21 4.02 -13.71
CA TYR A 52 -18.95 4.74 -13.46
C TYR A 52 -19.04 6.25 -13.75
N SER A 53 -20.25 6.82 -13.81
CA SER A 53 -20.46 8.26 -14.02
C SER A 53 -20.10 9.13 -12.80
N HIS A 54 -19.97 8.51 -11.63
CA HIS A 54 -19.70 9.23 -10.38
C HIS A 54 -18.39 10.01 -10.47
N VAL A 55 -18.48 11.33 -10.24
CA VAL A 55 -17.32 12.21 -10.22
C VAL A 55 -16.38 11.75 -9.10
N LYS A 56 -15.15 11.39 -9.48
CA LYS A 56 -14.11 11.04 -8.51
C LYS A 56 -13.62 12.32 -7.84
N ILE A 57 -14.20 12.63 -6.68
CA ILE A 57 -13.71 13.74 -5.83
C ILE A 57 -12.40 13.28 -5.21
N VAL A 58 -11.30 13.93 -5.59
CA VAL A 58 -9.98 13.68 -4.99
C VAL A 58 -9.93 14.43 -3.68
N ALA A 59 -9.78 13.70 -2.57
CA ALA A 59 -9.57 14.30 -1.26
C ALA A 59 -8.30 15.18 -1.25
N PRO A 60 -8.27 16.23 -0.42
CA PRO A 60 -7.07 17.05 -0.27
C PRO A 60 -5.88 16.19 0.19
N THR A 61 -4.73 16.43 -0.40
CA THR A 61 -3.52 15.62 -0.18
C THR A 61 -2.83 16.07 1.09
N ARG A 62 -2.58 15.15 2.03
CA ARG A 62 -1.90 15.46 3.31
C ARG A 62 -0.44 15.86 3.15
N PHE A 63 0.26 15.24 2.18
CA PHE A 63 1.69 15.45 1.98
C PHE A 63 1.99 16.35 0.79
N LYS A 64 3.12 17.05 0.87
CA LYS A 64 3.63 17.93 -0.18
C LYS A 64 4.85 17.32 -0.86
N ILE A 65 5.14 17.80 -2.06
CA ILE A 65 6.38 17.45 -2.78
C ILE A 65 7.57 17.87 -1.92
N GLY A 66 8.53 16.97 -1.76
CA GLY A 66 9.72 17.16 -0.94
C GLY A 66 9.58 16.74 0.52
N ASP A 67 8.38 16.39 1.00
CA ASP A 67 8.22 15.90 2.38
C ASP A 67 9.00 14.59 2.59
N PRO A 68 9.78 14.46 3.70
CA PRO A 68 10.43 13.21 4.07
C PRO A 68 9.42 12.25 4.71
N VAL A 69 9.38 11.03 4.18
CA VAL A 69 8.41 10.00 4.59
C VAL A 69 9.07 8.62 4.74
N ARG A 70 8.48 7.79 5.60
CA ARG A 70 8.75 6.35 5.69
C ARG A 70 7.59 5.58 5.07
N ILE A 71 7.88 4.40 4.55
CA ILE A 71 6.91 3.51 3.91
C ILE A 71 6.51 2.42 4.92
N SER A 72 5.23 2.03 4.96
CA SER A 72 4.77 0.91 5.77
C SER A 72 5.42 -0.40 5.31
N LYS A 73 5.90 -1.21 6.25
CA LYS A 73 6.44 -2.54 5.98
C LYS A 73 5.31 -3.54 5.78
N PHE A 74 5.48 -4.41 4.79
CA PHE A 74 4.67 -5.60 4.67
C PHE A 74 5.08 -6.59 5.77
N LYS A 75 4.15 -6.95 6.65
CA LYS A 75 4.39 -7.91 7.72
C LYS A 75 4.06 -9.33 7.28
N THR A 76 4.97 -10.26 7.55
CA THR A 76 4.68 -11.69 7.45
C THR A 76 3.85 -12.18 8.66
N ILE A 77 3.17 -13.32 8.50
CA ILE A 77 2.23 -13.87 9.50
C ILE A 77 2.91 -14.13 10.87
N PHE A 78 4.21 -14.38 10.88
CA PHE A 78 4.99 -14.72 12.09
C PHE A 78 5.80 -13.55 12.66
N GLU A 79 5.68 -12.35 12.09
CA GLU A 79 6.40 -11.19 12.59
C GLU A 79 5.92 -10.79 13.98
N LYS A 80 6.89 -10.47 14.84
CA LYS A 80 6.61 -10.07 16.21
C LYS A 80 5.92 -8.71 16.23
N GLY A 81 4.89 -8.57 17.06
CA GLY A 81 4.13 -7.32 17.16
C GLY A 81 4.96 -6.09 17.59
N TYR A 82 6.05 -6.31 18.34
CA TYR A 82 6.93 -5.23 18.82
C TYR A 82 7.93 -4.71 17.76
N THR A 83 8.02 -5.33 16.58
CA THR A 83 8.91 -4.81 15.52
C THR A 83 8.28 -3.58 14.85
N PRO A 84 9.11 -2.60 14.44
CA PRO A 84 8.61 -1.40 13.77
C PRO A 84 7.84 -1.70 12.49
N ASN A 85 6.70 -1.02 12.30
CA ASN A 85 5.83 -1.15 11.12
C ASN A 85 6.27 -0.29 9.93
N TRP A 86 7.31 0.53 10.08
CA TRP A 86 7.76 1.52 9.10
C TRP A 86 9.18 1.19 8.63
N SER A 87 9.50 1.59 7.40
CA SER A 87 10.85 1.48 6.83
C SER A 87 11.88 2.21 7.71
N THR A 88 13.10 1.69 7.73
CA THR A 88 14.24 2.40 8.34
C THR A 88 14.74 3.52 7.43
N GLU A 89 14.74 3.26 6.11
CA GLU A 89 15.04 4.24 5.07
C GLU A 89 13.96 5.32 4.98
N ILE A 90 14.42 6.53 4.65
CA ILE A 90 13.62 7.73 4.46
C ILE A 90 13.57 8.03 2.96
N PHE A 91 12.36 8.31 2.48
CA PHE A 91 12.06 8.62 1.09
C PHE A 91 11.51 10.03 0.98
N TYR A 92 11.56 10.59 -0.23
CA TYR A 92 11.06 11.93 -0.51
C TYR A 92 9.95 11.87 -1.54
N ILE A 93 8.88 12.64 -1.31
CA ILE A 93 7.78 12.73 -2.28
C ILE A 93 8.23 13.53 -3.50
N VAL A 94 8.11 12.91 -4.68
CA VAL A 94 8.43 13.53 -5.97
C VAL A 94 7.18 14.15 -6.59
N LYS A 95 6.06 13.43 -6.54
CA LYS A 95 4.84 13.83 -7.22
C LYS A 95 3.62 13.28 -6.50
N THR A 96 2.60 14.12 -6.41
CA THR A 96 1.26 13.69 -5.99
C THR A 96 0.39 13.46 -7.21
N GLN A 97 -0.19 12.27 -7.31
CA GLN A 97 -1.11 11.89 -8.38
C GLN A 97 -2.55 12.11 -7.92
N ARG A 98 -3.36 12.73 -8.79
CA ARG A 98 -4.79 12.97 -8.56
C ARG A 98 -5.62 11.74 -8.93
N THR A 99 -5.32 10.63 -8.27
CA THR A 99 -6.09 9.38 -8.28
C THR A 99 -7.15 9.42 -7.17
N ASN A 100 -8.08 8.47 -7.16
CA ASN A 100 -9.06 8.33 -6.06
C ASN A 100 -8.98 6.91 -5.49
N PRO A 101 -8.38 6.71 -4.30
CA PRO A 101 -7.74 7.73 -3.44
C PRO A 101 -6.41 8.24 -4.02
N ALA A 102 -5.92 9.39 -3.53
CA ALA A 102 -4.69 10.01 -4.02
C ALA A 102 -3.45 9.14 -3.75
N THR A 103 -2.54 9.09 -4.71
CA THR A 103 -1.30 8.31 -4.63
C THR A 103 -0.07 9.21 -4.78
N TYR A 104 1.07 8.78 -4.23
CA TYR A 104 2.32 9.52 -4.20
C TYR A 104 3.43 8.71 -4.88
N LEU A 105 4.27 9.38 -5.67
CA LEU A 105 5.51 8.83 -6.19
C LEU A 105 6.66 9.29 -5.30
N LEU A 106 7.56 8.36 -5.00
CA LEU A 106 8.66 8.58 -4.07
C LEU A 106 10.01 8.43 -4.79
N LYS A 107 11.04 9.02 -4.20
CA LYS A 107 12.44 8.76 -4.52
C LYS A 107 13.21 8.43 -3.24
N ASP A 108 14.26 7.64 -3.39
CA ASP A 108 15.24 7.40 -2.32
C ASP A 108 16.08 8.65 -2.05
N TYR A 109 16.99 8.54 -1.08
CA TYR A 109 17.90 9.62 -0.72
C TYR A 109 18.96 9.91 -1.82
N GLN A 110 19.24 8.93 -2.71
CA GLN A 110 20.13 9.10 -3.88
C GLN A 110 19.42 9.79 -5.05
N GLY A 111 18.12 10.04 -4.94
CA GLY A 111 17.30 10.64 -5.97
C GLY A 111 16.73 9.65 -6.99
N LYS A 112 16.91 8.33 -6.79
CA LYS A 112 16.34 7.31 -7.67
C LYS A 112 14.85 7.12 -7.35
N PRO A 113 13.98 7.09 -8.37
CA PRO A 113 12.55 6.88 -8.15
C PRO A 113 12.28 5.45 -7.65
N ILE A 114 11.35 5.34 -6.70
CA ILE A 114 10.83 4.05 -6.23
C ILE A 114 9.69 3.62 -7.15
N ALA A 115 9.69 2.35 -7.53
CA ALA A 115 8.63 1.78 -8.36
C ALA A 115 7.31 1.72 -7.59
N GLY A 116 6.23 2.14 -8.23
CA GLY A 116 4.88 2.11 -7.67
C GLY A 116 4.37 3.47 -7.18
N GLY A 117 3.06 3.55 -6.94
CA GLY A 117 2.40 4.68 -6.32
C GLY A 117 1.90 4.27 -4.94
N PHE A 118 2.21 5.09 -3.93
CA PHE A 118 1.91 4.79 -2.53
C PHE A 118 0.68 5.57 -2.08
N TYR A 119 -0.18 4.95 -1.29
CA TYR A 119 -1.32 5.62 -0.67
C TYR A 119 -0.90 6.41 0.56
N GLU A 120 -1.74 7.35 0.96
CA GLU A 120 -1.47 8.19 2.14
C GLU A 120 -1.25 7.37 3.42
N HIS A 121 -2.02 6.31 3.64
CA HIS A 121 -1.91 5.47 4.85
C HIS A 121 -0.67 4.57 4.86
N GLU A 122 -0.01 4.41 3.72
CA GLU A 122 1.24 3.67 3.58
C GLU A 122 2.46 4.57 3.84
N LEU A 123 2.24 5.85 4.16
CA LEU A 123 3.28 6.84 4.38
C LEU A 123 3.21 7.46 5.77
N GLN A 124 4.37 7.63 6.40
CA GLN A 124 4.53 8.34 7.66
C GLN A 124 5.50 9.49 7.51
N ARG A 125 5.09 10.71 7.90
CA ARG A 125 5.99 11.88 7.91
C ARG A 125 7.13 11.68 8.90
N VAL A 126 8.34 12.06 8.51
CA VAL A 126 9.52 12.04 9.37
C VAL A 126 9.79 13.45 9.91
N SER A 127 9.97 13.59 11.22
CA SER A 127 10.32 14.87 11.85
C SER A 127 11.82 15.17 11.78
N ASN A 128 12.67 14.15 11.92
CA ASN A 128 14.12 14.28 11.96
C ASN A 128 14.76 13.49 10.80
N PRO A 129 14.83 14.07 9.59
CA PRO A 129 15.32 13.36 8.40
C PRO A 129 16.83 13.06 8.44
N ASP A 130 17.58 13.77 9.27
CA ASP A 130 19.04 13.65 9.36
C ASP A 130 19.53 12.59 10.36
N VAL A 131 18.60 11.92 11.06
CA VAL A 131 18.92 10.92 12.09
C VAL A 131 18.76 9.51 11.54
N TYR A 132 19.87 8.77 11.52
CA TYR A 132 19.93 7.39 11.05
C TYR A 132 20.29 6.44 12.20
N LEU A 133 19.69 5.24 12.18
CA LEU A 133 19.95 4.23 13.20
C LEU A 133 21.20 3.43 12.85
N VAL A 134 22.06 3.24 13.84
CA VAL A 134 23.25 2.38 13.73
C VAL A 134 22.84 0.93 13.98
N GLU A 135 23.20 0.04 13.06
CA GLU A 135 23.07 -1.41 13.26
C GLU A 135 24.27 -1.94 14.05
N LYS A 136 25.48 -1.59 13.59
CA LYS A 136 26.73 -2.09 14.18
C LYS A 136 27.90 -1.16 13.87
N ILE A 137 28.80 -1.02 14.84
CA ILE A 137 30.12 -0.43 14.61
C ILE A 137 31.06 -1.53 14.11
N LEU A 138 31.59 -1.37 12.91
CA LEU A 138 32.46 -2.35 12.25
C LEU A 138 33.93 -2.16 12.61
N ARG A 139 34.40 -0.89 12.66
CA ARG A 139 35.79 -0.54 12.98
C ARG A 139 35.85 0.76 13.78
N LYS A 140 36.96 0.95 14.50
CA LYS A 140 37.26 2.19 15.23
C LYS A 140 38.67 2.64 14.87
N ARG A 141 38.87 3.94 14.63
CA ARG A 141 40.18 4.54 14.33
C ARG A 141 40.24 5.94 14.92
N GLY A 142 41.04 6.13 15.97
CA GLY A 142 41.13 7.42 16.66
C GLY A 142 39.76 7.90 17.11
N ASN A 143 39.37 9.12 16.70
CA ASN A 143 38.08 9.71 17.02
C ASN A 143 36.94 9.36 16.03
N LYS A 144 37.18 8.46 15.08
CA LYS A 144 36.20 8.05 14.07
C LYS A 144 35.77 6.60 14.23
N VAL A 145 34.52 6.32 13.87
CA VAL A 145 33.94 4.98 13.86
C VAL A 145 33.37 4.66 12.49
N TYR A 146 33.62 3.44 12.01
CA TYR A 146 33.08 2.94 10.74
C TYR A 146 31.79 2.17 11.03
N VAL A 147 30.68 2.64 10.46
CA VAL A 147 29.34 2.26 10.90
C VAL A 147 28.59 1.53 9.80
N LYS A 148 27.90 0.46 10.19
CA LYS A 148 26.85 -0.19 9.42
C LYS A 148 25.51 0.44 9.82
N TRP A 149 24.84 1.08 8.87
CA TRP A 149 23.53 1.70 9.09
C TRP A 149 22.41 0.67 9.00
N LEU A 150 21.43 0.77 9.90
CA LEU A 150 20.34 -0.18 10.02
C LEU A 150 19.41 -0.15 8.81
N GLY A 151 19.32 -1.30 8.14
CA GLY A 151 18.44 -1.49 6.98
C GLY A 151 18.93 -0.83 5.69
N MET A 152 20.20 -0.44 5.63
CA MET A 152 20.89 -0.06 4.38
C MET A 152 21.85 -1.17 3.96
N ASP A 153 22.23 -1.27 2.69
CA ASP A 153 23.26 -2.22 2.25
C ASP A 153 24.67 -1.73 2.59
N ASN A 154 25.69 -2.53 2.27
CA ASN A 154 27.07 -2.24 2.68
C ASN A 154 27.69 -1.05 1.92
N SER A 155 27.11 -0.62 0.80
CA SER A 155 27.58 0.55 0.06
C SER A 155 27.43 1.85 0.84
N HIS A 156 26.53 1.90 1.82
CA HIS A 156 26.28 3.07 2.66
C HIS A 156 27.19 3.17 3.89
N ASN A 157 28.01 2.15 4.15
CA ASN A 157 28.85 2.13 5.33
C ASN A 157 29.87 3.27 5.29
N SER A 158 29.89 4.11 6.31
CA SER A 158 30.67 5.34 6.33
C SER A 158 31.42 5.52 7.65
N TRP A 159 32.48 6.35 7.60
CA TRP A 159 33.17 6.81 8.80
C TRP A 159 32.47 8.06 9.31
N ILE A 160 32.10 8.05 10.59
CA ILE A 160 31.53 9.21 11.30
C ILE A 160 32.38 9.55 12.52
N ASP A 161 32.28 10.77 13.00
CA ASP A 161 32.94 11.17 14.23
C ASP A 161 32.22 10.57 15.45
N LYS A 162 33.00 10.20 16.46
CA LYS A 162 32.48 9.51 17.65
C LYS A 162 31.49 10.39 18.44
N THR A 163 31.57 11.71 18.27
CA THR A 163 30.67 12.71 18.87
C THR A 163 29.29 12.72 18.25
N ASP A 164 29.14 12.23 17.01
CA ASP A 164 27.88 12.24 16.27
C ASP A 164 27.04 10.99 16.56
N VAL A 165 27.61 10.04 17.31
CA VAL A 165 26.91 8.86 17.81
C VAL A 165 26.24 9.23 19.14
N LEU A 166 24.91 9.30 19.12
CA LEU A 166 24.06 9.47 20.30
C LEU A 166 23.98 8.20 21.15
#